data_AF-A0A2P8F6Y6-F1
#
_entry.id   AF-A0A2P8F6Y6-F1
#
_cell.length_a   1.000
_cell.length_b   1.000
_cell.length_c   1.000
_cell.angle_alpha   90.00
_cell.angle_beta   90.00
_cell.angle_gamma   90.00
#
_symmetry.space_group_name_H-M   'P 1'
#
loop_
_entity.id
_entity.type
_entity.pdbx_description
1 polymer ?
#
loop_
_entity_poly.entity_id
_entity_poly.type
_entity_poly.pdbx_seq_one_letter_code
_entity_poly.pdbx_strand_id
1 'polypeptide(L)'
;MAIDASLIEADANRQFSAPKEEWDTKCIDLDAAPRAVREYQDTLDEAAFGAASEVQPTFTPFSDPANLWTAARKGPAFFAYSDNYLIDTDYGVIVDVEGTRSIRQAEVGSTKTMLDRVKDRFDLEPEWLIADTAYGSGPMLGWLVDRDIAPHIPVIDKAGAPTEHGPVQASNGMRKITNLSAPRENRLSSSAGIALTQIEIRRAKVSRDIAR
;
A
#
# COMPACT_ATOMS: atom_id res chain seq x y z
N MET A 1 8.78 -0.57 14.81
CA MET A 1 7.56 0.00 14.16
C MET A 1 7.05 -0.95 13.07
N ALA A 2 5.80 -0.76 12.66
CA ALA A 2 5.17 -1.51 11.57
C ALA A 2 4.52 -0.57 10.55
N ILE A 3 4.50 -0.95 9.28
CA ILE A 3 3.83 -0.24 8.20
C ILE A 3 2.80 -1.16 7.54
N ASP A 4 1.64 -0.62 7.23
CA ASP A 4 0.60 -1.30 6.47
C ASP A 4 -0.26 -0.27 5.71
N ALA A 5 -1.05 -0.75 4.76
CA ALA A 5 -1.93 0.07 3.94
C ALA A 5 -3.33 -0.55 3.87
N SER A 6 -4.34 0.32 3.86
CA SER A 6 -5.74 -0.04 3.67
C SER A 6 -6.32 0.64 2.46
N LEU A 7 -7.06 -0.12 1.64
CA LEU A 7 -7.78 0.45 0.49
C LEU A 7 -9.08 1.10 0.94
N ILE A 8 -9.20 2.39 0.63
CA ILE A 8 -10.38 3.21 0.84
C ILE A 8 -11.08 3.42 -0.50
N GLU A 9 -12.31 2.93 -0.61
CA GLU A 9 -13.12 3.11 -1.80
C GLU A 9 -13.54 4.58 -1.95
N ALA A 10 -13.36 5.14 -3.14
CA ALA A 10 -13.44 6.57 -3.36
C ALA A 10 -14.55 7.01 -4.33
N ASP A 11 -15.18 6.07 -5.05
CA ASP A 11 -16.23 6.39 -6.02
C ASP A 11 -17.48 5.52 -5.83
N ALA A 12 -18.63 6.18 -5.64
CA ALA A 12 -19.93 5.52 -5.52
C ALA A 12 -20.48 5.02 -6.87
N ASN A 13 -20.02 5.59 -8.00
CA ASN A 13 -20.43 5.17 -9.33
C ASN A 13 -19.23 4.97 -10.27
N ARG A 14 -18.59 3.81 -10.11
CA ARG A 14 -17.48 3.33 -10.93
C ARG A 14 -17.70 3.29 -12.46
N GLN A 15 -18.92 3.47 -12.96
CA GLN A 15 -19.19 3.57 -14.41
C GLN A 15 -18.96 4.99 -14.93
N PHE A 16 -18.83 5.97 -14.05
CA PHE A 16 -18.61 7.38 -14.38
C PHE A 16 -17.12 7.69 -14.52
N SER A 17 -16.50 7.03 -15.50
CA SER A 17 -15.08 7.14 -15.83
C SER A 17 -14.89 7.12 -17.33
N ALA A 18 -13.80 7.72 -17.81
CA ALA A 18 -13.40 7.63 -19.20
C ALA A 18 -12.15 6.75 -19.34
N PRO A 19 -12.00 6.03 -20.47
CA PRO A 19 -10.70 5.55 -20.88
C PRO A 19 -9.75 6.75 -21.08
N LYS A 20 -8.45 6.50 -20.95
CA LYS A 20 -7.42 7.55 -21.01
C LYS A 20 -7.55 8.46 -22.24
N GLU A 21 -7.84 7.90 -23.42
CA GLU A 21 -7.90 8.63 -24.67
C GLU A 21 -9.01 9.69 -24.70
N GLU A 22 -10.05 9.49 -23.89
CA GLU A 22 -11.21 10.38 -23.76
C GLU A 22 -11.11 11.30 -22.53
N TRP A 23 -10.10 11.09 -21.68
CA TRP A 23 -9.83 11.91 -20.52
C TRP A 23 -8.86 13.06 -20.87
N ASP A 24 -9.40 14.26 -21.11
CA ASP A 24 -8.58 15.44 -21.42
C ASP A 24 -8.48 16.39 -20.22
N THR A 25 -7.35 16.40 -19.52
CA THR A 25 -7.10 17.36 -18.43
C THR A 25 -6.88 18.79 -18.92
N LYS A 26 -6.57 18.98 -20.21
CA LYS A 26 -6.28 20.30 -20.80
C LYS A 26 -7.54 21.10 -21.11
N CYS A 27 -8.73 20.52 -20.92
CA CYS A 27 -9.98 21.25 -21.04
C CYS A 27 -10.22 22.24 -19.88
N ILE A 28 -9.45 22.13 -18.79
CA ILE A 28 -9.50 23.06 -17.66
C ILE A 28 -8.54 24.22 -17.94
N ASP A 29 -9.10 25.43 -18.08
CA ASP A 29 -8.31 26.66 -18.09
C ASP A 29 -7.82 26.97 -16.67
N LEU A 30 -6.55 26.69 -16.39
CA LEU A 30 -5.94 26.90 -15.08
C LEU A 30 -5.91 28.38 -14.68
N ASP A 31 -5.81 29.31 -15.65
CA ASP A 31 -5.78 30.75 -15.35
C ASP A 31 -7.16 31.27 -14.93
N ALA A 32 -8.22 30.66 -15.45
CA ALA A 32 -9.60 30.93 -15.04
C ALA A 32 -10.07 30.06 -13.85
N ALA A 33 -9.31 29.04 -13.45
CA ALA A 33 -9.70 28.10 -12.42
C ALA A 33 -9.59 28.69 -10.99
N PRO A 34 -10.54 28.37 -10.08
CA PRO A 34 -10.41 28.71 -8.67
C PRO A 34 -9.09 28.20 -8.08
N ARG A 35 -8.57 28.90 -7.07
CA ARG A 35 -7.33 28.52 -6.37
C ARG A 35 -7.30 27.04 -5.97
N ALA A 36 -8.38 26.53 -5.39
CA ALA A 36 -8.47 25.14 -4.96
C ALA A 36 -8.32 24.13 -6.11
N VAL A 37 -8.82 24.45 -7.31
CA VAL A 37 -8.69 23.57 -8.49
C VAL A 37 -7.24 23.55 -8.98
N ARG A 38 -6.57 24.71 -8.99
CA ARG A 38 -5.14 24.78 -9.33
C ARG A 38 -4.28 24.02 -8.33
N GLU A 39 -4.47 24.27 -7.05
CA GLU A 39 -3.73 23.56 -5.99
C GLU A 39 -3.94 22.05 -6.08
N TYR A 40 -5.17 21.61 -6.34
CA TYR A 40 -5.44 20.18 -6.55
C TYR A 40 -4.72 19.63 -7.79
N GLN A 41 -4.71 20.35 -8.92
CA GLN A 41 -3.98 19.91 -10.11
C GLN A 41 -2.47 19.81 -9.85
N ASP A 42 -1.90 20.77 -9.10
CA ASP A 42 -0.50 20.72 -8.70
C ASP A 42 -0.20 19.49 -7.81
N THR A 43 -1.13 19.09 -6.94
CA THR A 43 -0.95 17.88 -6.10
C THR A 43 -0.95 16.59 -6.91
N LEU A 44 -1.55 16.55 -8.11
CA LEU A 44 -1.53 15.35 -8.95
C LEU A 44 -0.12 15.01 -9.43
N ASP A 45 0.78 16.00 -9.50
CA ASP A 45 2.17 15.77 -9.87
C ASP A 45 3.04 15.29 -8.69
N GLU A 46 2.49 15.21 -7.48
CA GLU A 46 3.22 14.69 -6.32
C GLU A 46 3.44 13.17 -6.43
N ALA A 47 4.51 12.68 -5.82
CA ALA A 47 4.84 11.25 -5.81
C ALA A 47 3.70 10.40 -5.20
N ALA A 48 2.95 10.92 -4.23
CA ALA A 48 1.82 10.22 -3.62
C ALA A 48 0.67 9.96 -4.62
N PHE A 49 0.46 10.84 -5.60
CA PHE A 49 -0.76 10.86 -6.42
C PHE A 49 -0.52 10.64 -7.92
N GLY A 50 0.60 11.07 -8.49
CA GLY A 50 0.87 10.86 -9.91
C GLY A 50 2.32 10.51 -10.24
N ALA A 51 3.30 11.16 -9.63
CA ALA A 51 4.70 10.96 -10.00
C ALA A 51 5.32 9.62 -9.52
N ALA A 52 4.62 8.82 -8.70
CA ALA A 52 5.11 7.48 -8.32
C ALA A 52 5.18 6.48 -9.49
N SER A 53 4.49 6.74 -10.60
CA SER A 53 4.61 5.90 -11.79
C SER A 53 4.37 6.68 -13.07
N GLU A 54 5.22 6.47 -14.07
CA GLU A 54 5.01 6.96 -15.44
C GLU A 54 3.86 6.23 -16.16
N VAL A 55 3.38 5.11 -15.60
CA VAL A 55 2.29 4.32 -16.18
C VAL A 55 0.97 5.02 -15.93
N GLN A 56 0.34 5.43 -17.02
CA GLN A 56 -0.96 6.09 -16.97
C GLN A 56 -2.09 5.08 -16.69
N PRO A 57 -3.08 5.42 -15.84
CA PRO A 57 -4.23 4.56 -15.58
C PRO A 57 -5.03 4.25 -16.84
N THR A 58 -5.57 3.03 -16.95
CA THR A 58 -6.43 2.64 -18.08
C THR A 58 -7.75 3.40 -18.06
N PHE A 59 -8.30 3.60 -16.86
CA PHE A 59 -9.53 4.34 -16.63
C PHE A 59 -9.30 5.40 -15.56
N THR A 60 -9.86 6.58 -15.80
CA THR A 60 -9.78 7.73 -14.88
C THR A 60 -11.21 8.18 -14.57
N PRO A 61 -11.61 8.27 -13.29
CA PRO A 61 -12.96 8.65 -12.93
C PRO A 61 -13.16 10.17 -13.04
N PHE A 62 -14.36 10.60 -13.42
CA PHE A 62 -14.72 12.03 -13.56
C PHE A 62 -14.69 12.82 -12.25
N SER A 63 -14.87 12.13 -11.13
CA SER A 63 -14.87 12.73 -9.80
C SER A 63 -13.48 13.15 -9.35
N ASP A 64 -12.47 12.29 -9.54
CA ASP A 64 -11.13 12.51 -9.02
C ASP A 64 -10.07 11.68 -9.78
N PRO A 65 -9.19 12.30 -10.57
CA PRO A 65 -8.17 11.59 -11.34
C PRO A 65 -7.05 10.94 -10.51
N ALA A 66 -6.89 11.28 -9.22
CA ALA A 66 -5.89 10.67 -8.35
C ALA A 66 -6.28 9.24 -7.95
N ASN A 67 -7.57 8.91 -7.94
CA ASN A 67 -8.06 7.56 -7.64
C ASN A 67 -7.69 6.53 -8.70
N LEU A 68 -7.33 5.33 -8.24
CA LEU A 68 -6.96 4.24 -9.15
C LEU A 68 -7.99 3.12 -9.16
N TRP A 69 -8.26 2.62 -10.36
CA TRP A 69 -9.00 1.39 -10.59
C TRP A 69 -8.24 0.17 -10.06
N THR A 70 -8.82 -0.57 -9.12
CA THR A 70 -8.20 -1.75 -8.48
C THR A 70 -9.19 -2.91 -8.32
N ALA A 71 -8.68 -4.14 -8.43
CA ALA A 71 -9.41 -5.40 -8.20
C ALA A 71 -8.90 -6.17 -6.97
N ALA A 72 -8.15 -5.52 -6.08
CA ALA A 72 -7.43 -6.16 -4.97
C ALA A 72 -8.33 -6.97 -4.01
N ARG A 73 -9.60 -6.58 -3.84
CA ARG A 73 -10.57 -7.28 -2.96
C ARG A 73 -11.15 -8.58 -3.54
N LYS A 74 -10.61 -9.11 -4.66
CA LYS A 74 -11.10 -10.34 -5.33
C LYS A 74 -12.60 -10.29 -5.65
N GLY A 75 -13.09 -9.09 -5.95
CA GLY A 75 -14.46 -8.79 -6.34
C GLY A 75 -14.48 -7.87 -7.56
N PRO A 76 -15.62 -7.24 -7.87
CA PRO A 76 -15.69 -6.26 -8.93
C PRO A 76 -14.71 -5.11 -8.65
N ALA A 77 -13.98 -4.67 -9.67
CA ALA A 77 -13.03 -3.58 -9.52
C ALA A 77 -13.74 -2.26 -9.20
N PHE A 78 -13.02 -1.40 -8.47
CA PHE A 78 -13.50 -0.13 -7.93
C PHE A 78 -12.37 0.90 -7.89
N PHE A 79 -12.71 2.17 -7.74
CA PHE A 79 -11.74 3.26 -7.57
C PHE A 79 -11.38 3.43 -6.09
N ALA A 80 -10.09 3.55 -5.79
CA ALA A 80 -9.61 3.61 -4.42
C ALA A 80 -8.36 4.48 -4.22
N TYR A 81 -8.19 4.93 -2.97
CA TYR A 81 -6.92 5.36 -2.39
C TYR A 81 -6.35 4.27 -1.47
N SER A 82 -5.04 4.38 -1.23
CA SER A 82 -4.38 3.69 -0.13
C SER A 82 -4.19 4.67 1.03
N ASP A 83 -4.73 4.30 2.19
CA ASP A 83 -4.42 4.94 3.47
C ASP A 83 -3.28 4.15 4.12
N ASN A 84 -2.08 4.74 4.11
CA ASN A 84 -0.88 4.12 4.66
C ASN A 84 -0.65 4.63 6.07
N TYR A 85 -0.32 3.76 7.01
CA TYR A 85 -0.14 4.14 8.40
C TYR A 85 1.10 3.50 9.02
N LEU A 86 1.89 4.33 9.71
CA LEU A 86 3.04 3.90 10.49
C LEU A 86 2.60 3.69 11.95
N ILE A 87 2.84 2.49 12.46
CA ILE A 87 2.42 2.06 13.79
C ILE A 87 3.65 1.89 14.68
N ASP A 88 3.61 2.50 15.85
CA ASP A 88 4.48 2.11 16.95
C ASP A 88 3.97 0.80 17.56
N THR A 89 4.82 -0.22 17.46
CA THR A 89 4.52 -1.58 17.89
C THR A 89 4.58 -1.77 19.40
N ASP A 90 5.24 -0.87 20.12
CA ASP A 90 5.41 -0.99 21.56
C ASP A 90 4.12 -0.56 22.28
N TYR A 91 3.53 0.55 21.83
CA TYR A 91 2.29 1.09 22.40
C TYR A 91 1.03 0.84 21.57
N GLY A 92 1.17 0.36 20.33
CA GLY A 92 0.04 0.07 19.44
C GLY A 92 -0.66 1.33 18.93
N VAL A 93 0.08 2.41 18.73
CA VAL A 93 -0.45 3.70 18.28
C VAL A 93 -0.01 3.99 16.85
N ILE A 94 -0.91 4.57 16.06
CA ILE A 94 -0.55 5.13 14.74
C ILE A 94 0.19 6.45 15.01
N VAL A 95 1.44 6.51 14.58
CA VAL A 95 2.31 7.69 14.76
C VAL A 95 2.32 8.61 13.55
N ASP A 96 1.95 8.07 12.38
CA ASP A 96 1.81 8.86 11.14
C ASP A 96 0.91 8.16 10.14
N VAL A 97 0.33 8.95 9.23
CA VAL A 97 -0.51 8.47 8.12
C VAL A 97 -0.16 9.22 6.83
N GLU A 98 -0.26 8.54 5.69
CA GLU A 98 -0.04 9.11 4.37
C GLU A 98 -1.06 8.53 3.38
N GLY A 99 -1.93 9.39 2.84
CA GLY A 99 -2.84 9.02 1.77
C GLY A 99 -2.10 9.01 0.43
N THR A 100 -2.25 7.93 -0.34
CA THR A 100 -1.66 7.83 -1.68
C THR A 100 -2.65 7.27 -2.69
N ARG A 101 -2.33 7.43 -3.97
CA ARG A 101 -2.92 6.60 -5.02
C ARG A 101 -2.68 5.11 -4.70
N SER A 102 -3.63 4.25 -5.03
CA SER A 102 -3.58 2.79 -4.77
C SER A 102 -2.61 2.04 -5.68
N ILE A 103 -1.36 2.50 -5.77
CA ILE A 103 -0.27 1.82 -6.46
C ILE A 103 0.86 1.51 -5.48
N ARG A 104 1.44 0.33 -5.67
CA ARG A 104 2.50 -0.18 -4.81
C ARG A 104 3.72 0.74 -4.72
N GLN A 105 4.08 1.44 -5.81
CA GLN A 105 5.19 2.38 -5.82
C GLN A 105 4.93 3.57 -4.88
N ALA A 106 3.70 4.09 -4.86
CA ALA A 106 3.32 5.18 -3.98
C ALA A 106 3.25 4.72 -2.53
N GLU A 107 2.72 3.52 -2.27
CA GLU A 107 2.70 2.91 -0.92
C GLU A 107 4.11 2.75 -0.34
N VAL A 108 5.05 2.22 -1.13
CA VAL A 108 6.46 2.09 -0.69
C VAL A 108 7.13 3.46 -0.52
N GLY A 109 6.80 4.43 -1.37
CA GLY A 109 7.24 5.83 -1.22
C GLY A 109 6.73 6.45 0.09
N SER A 110 5.46 6.21 0.43
CA SER A 110 4.80 6.73 1.63
C SER A 110 5.53 6.30 2.91
N THR A 111 6.07 5.08 2.93
CA THR A 111 6.84 4.57 4.07
C THR A 111 8.07 5.44 4.34
N LYS A 112 8.78 5.86 3.29
CA LYS A 112 9.97 6.72 3.42
C LYS A 112 9.57 8.10 3.94
N THR A 113 8.55 8.69 3.33
CA THR A 113 7.99 9.98 3.73
C THR A 113 7.59 9.99 5.21
N MET A 114 6.86 8.96 5.67
CA MET A 114 6.42 8.87 7.06
C MET A 114 7.59 8.66 8.03
N LEU A 115 8.58 7.84 7.68
CA LEU A 115 9.76 7.63 8.53
C LEU A 115 10.58 8.93 8.69
N ASP A 116 10.78 9.68 7.60
CA ASP A 116 11.46 10.97 7.65
C ASP A 116 10.67 11.99 8.47
N ARG A 117 9.35 12.07 8.25
CA ARG A 117 8.47 13.00 8.95
C ARG A 117 8.37 12.71 10.45
N VAL A 118 8.33 11.44 10.84
CA VAL A 118 8.28 11.04 12.25
C VAL A 118 9.60 11.29 12.95
N LYS A 119 10.73 11.06 12.27
CA LYS A 119 12.05 11.48 12.76
C LYS A 119 12.08 12.99 12.97
N ASP A 120 11.70 13.78 11.97
CA ASP A 120 11.80 15.24 12.04
C ASP A 120 10.88 15.85 13.09
N ARG A 121 9.67 15.30 13.29
CA ARG A 121 8.67 15.85 14.20
C ARG A 121 8.78 15.34 15.63
N PHE A 122 9.20 14.09 15.82
CA PHE A 122 9.14 13.42 17.11
C PHE A 122 10.49 12.86 17.57
N ASP A 123 11.55 12.99 16.76
CA ASP A 123 12.87 12.39 17.01
C ASP A 123 12.77 10.86 17.22
N LEU A 124 11.85 10.23 16.47
CA LEU A 124 11.60 8.80 16.54
C LEU A 124 12.18 8.11 15.31
N GLU A 125 13.12 7.21 15.53
CA GLU A 125 13.64 6.29 14.52
C GLU A 125 13.50 4.84 15.00
N PRO A 126 12.88 3.96 14.19
CA PRO A 126 12.75 2.57 14.58
C PRO A 126 14.06 1.82 14.37
N GLU A 127 14.47 1.02 15.36
CA GLU A 127 15.54 0.02 15.19
C GLU A 127 15.17 -1.06 14.15
N TRP A 128 13.87 -1.28 13.94
CA TRP A 128 13.36 -2.32 13.06
C TRP A 128 11.97 -1.99 12.50
N LEU A 129 11.73 -2.39 11.25
CA LEU A 129 10.47 -2.16 10.54
C LEU A 129 9.81 -3.48 10.12
N ILE A 130 8.56 -3.68 10.52
CA ILE A 130 7.70 -4.80 10.09
C ILE A 130 6.82 -4.35 8.94
N ALA A 131 6.72 -5.18 7.90
CA ALA A 131 5.80 -4.95 6.79
C ALA A 131 5.46 -6.27 6.10
N ASP A 132 4.47 -6.25 5.21
CA ASP A 132 4.15 -7.41 4.37
C ASP A 132 5.13 -7.59 3.19
N THR A 133 4.98 -8.69 2.46
CA THR A 133 5.83 -9.01 1.31
C THR A 133 5.81 -7.94 0.21
N ALA A 134 4.75 -7.13 0.07
CA ALA A 134 4.71 -6.07 -0.93
C ALA A 134 5.77 -4.98 -0.68
N TYR A 135 6.26 -4.83 0.55
CA TYR A 135 7.35 -3.91 0.88
C TYR A 135 8.74 -4.55 0.67
N GLY A 136 8.81 -5.86 0.44
CA GLY A 136 10.03 -6.67 0.37
C GLY A 136 10.86 -6.56 -0.91
N SER A 137 10.87 -5.38 -1.55
CA SER A 137 11.70 -5.15 -2.74
C SER A 137 13.15 -4.87 -2.35
N GLY A 138 14.12 -5.35 -3.14
CA GLY A 138 15.55 -5.09 -2.90
C GLY A 138 15.90 -3.62 -2.63
N PRO A 139 15.44 -2.65 -3.45
CA PRO A 139 15.67 -1.23 -3.19
C PRO A 139 15.09 -0.72 -1.86
N MET A 140 13.94 -1.23 -1.43
CA MET A 140 13.35 -0.83 -0.14
C MET A 140 14.15 -1.42 1.03
N LEU A 141 14.53 -2.69 0.94
CA LEU A 141 15.32 -3.37 1.97
C LEU A 141 16.71 -2.73 2.11
N GLY A 142 17.37 -2.41 1.00
CA GLY A 142 18.64 -1.69 1.00
C GLY A 142 18.52 -0.32 1.65
N TRP A 143 17.51 0.46 1.28
CA TRP A 143 17.26 1.78 1.86
C TRP A 143 17.04 1.75 3.39
N LEU A 144 16.42 0.68 3.92
CA LEU A 144 16.26 0.50 5.37
C LEU A 144 17.59 0.16 6.05
N VAL A 145 18.37 -0.75 5.46
CA VAL A 145 19.68 -1.16 5.99
C VAL A 145 20.68 0.00 6.00
N ASP A 146 20.67 0.84 4.96
CA ASP A 146 21.51 2.05 4.88
C ASP A 146 21.22 3.07 5.99
N ARG A 147 20.07 2.94 6.67
CA ARG A 147 19.62 3.75 7.80
C ARG A 147 19.71 3.03 9.15
N ASP A 148 20.39 1.88 9.20
CA ASP A 148 20.45 1.02 10.39
C ASP A 148 19.07 0.55 10.90
N ILE A 149 18.07 0.48 10.01
CA ILE A 149 16.74 -0.05 10.32
C ILE A 149 16.67 -1.51 9.87
N ALA A 150 16.54 -2.44 10.81
CA ALA A 150 16.46 -3.87 10.48
C ALA A 150 15.12 -4.22 9.80
N PRO A 151 15.13 -4.73 8.55
CA PRO A 151 13.90 -5.07 7.85
C PRO A 151 13.36 -6.43 8.31
N HIS A 152 12.20 -6.45 8.97
CA HIS A 152 11.41 -7.65 9.21
C HIS A 152 10.31 -7.77 8.17
N ILE A 153 10.73 -7.89 6.91
CA ILE A 153 9.87 -7.87 5.74
C ILE A 153 10.22 -9.08 4.86
N PRO A 154 9.26 -9.95 4.47
CA PRO A 154 9.54 -11.05 3.56
C PRO A 154 10.01 -10.55 2.20
N VAL A 155 11.07 -11.14 1.65
CA VAL A 155 11.62 -10.76 0.34
C VAL A 155 10.70 -11.20 -0.79
N ILE A 156 10.57 -10.37 -1.81
CA ILE A 156 9.87 -10.73 -3.05
C ILE A 156 10.78 -11.59 -3.91
N ASP A 157 10.43 -12.85 -4.05
CA ASP A 157 11.09 -13.74 -5.00
C ASP A 157 10.47 -13.55 -6.40
N LYS A 158 11.26 -13.06 -7.35
CA LYS A 158 10.87 -12.96 -8.77
C LYS A 158 11.31 -14.18 -9.60
N ALA A 159 11.99 -15.17 -9.02
CA ALA A 159 12.51 -16.33 -9.75
C ALA A 159 11.44 -17.32 -10.26
N GLY A 160 10.15 -17.07 -9.98
CA GLY A 160 9.03 -17.93 -10.39
C GLY A 160 8.09 -17.36 -11.46
N ALA A 161 8.36 -16.17 -12.03
CA ALA A 161 7.50 -15.61 -13.07
C ALA A 161 7.78 -16.32 -14.42
N PRO A 162 6.83 -17.05 -15.03
CA PRO A 162 7.00 -17.53 -16.39
C PRO A 162 7.06 -16.32 -17.31
N THR A 163 8.14 -16.20 -18.07
CA THR A 163 8.14 -15.36 -19.27
C THR A 163 7.22 -16.01 -20.29
N GLU A 164 6.00 -15.50 -20.48
CA GLU A 164 5.08 -16.03 -21.48
C GLU A 164 4.44 -14.96 -22.37
N HIS A 165 4.98 -14.87 -23.58
CA HIS A 165 4.23 -14.45 -24.76
C HIS A 165 3.13 -15.50 -25.06
N GLY A 166 1.94 -15.33 -24.47
CA GLY A 166 0.62 -15.83 -24.89
C GLY A 166 0.31 -17.34 -24.80
N PRO A 167 -0.97 -17.75 -25.01
CA PRO A 167 -2.22 -17.22 -24.49
C PRO A 167 -2.76 -18.04 -23.29
N VAL A 168 -3.72 -17.45 -22.56
CA VAL A 168 -4.34 -17.96 -21.33
C VAL A 168 -4.82 -19.42 -21.44
N GLN A 169 -4.31 -20.29 -20.57
CA GLN A 169 -4.98 -21.53 -20.17
C GLN A 169 -5.04 -21.65 -18.65
N ALA A 170 -6.25 -21.84 -18.14
CA ALA A 170 -6.53 -22.12 -16.74
C ALA A 170 -5.86 -23.43 -16.32
N SER A 171 -5.01 -23.39 -15.30
CA SER A 171 -4.52 -24.60 -14.64
C SER A 171 -4.80 -24.56 -13.14
N ASN A 172 -5.66 -25.49 -12.74
CA ASN A 172 -5.83 -25.95 -11.36
C ASN A 172 -4.49 -26.45 -10.82
N GLY A 173 -4.05 -25.93 -9.66
CA GLY A 173 -2.79 -26.37 -9.06
C GLY A 173 -2.56 -25.94 -7.61
N MET A 174 -3.60 -25.86 -6.77
CA MET A 174 -3.43 -25.60 -5.34
C MET A 174 -2.95 -26.88 -4.63
N ARG A 175 -1.63 -27.00 -4.37
CA ARG A 175 -1.13 -28.04 -3.44
C ARG A 175 -1.37 -27.60 -2.00
N LYS A 176 -2.23 -28.36 -1.32
CA LYS A 176 -2.57 -28.26 0.11
C LYS A 176 -1.32 -28.39 0.98
N ILE A 177 -1.16 -27.49 1.94
CA ILE A 177 -0.45 -27.78 3.19
C ILE A 177 -1.52 -27.85 4.28
N THR A 178 -1.62 -29.04 4.89
CA THR A 178 -2.61 -29.39 5.92
C THR A 178 -2.14 -29.01 7.32
N ASN A 179 -3.14 -28.64 8.15
CA ASN A 179 -3.23 -28.68 9.62
C ASN A 179 -2.70 -27.47 10.41
N LEU A 180 -3.61 -26.65 10.95
CA LEU A 180 -4.16 -26.81 12.31
C LEU A 180 -5.52 -26.08 12.38
N SER A 181 -6.52 -26.76 12.92
CA SER A 181 -7.89 -26.26 13.10
C SER A 181 -7.99 -25.35 14.33
N ALA A 182 -8.45 -24.11 14.11
CA ALA A 182 -8.96 -23.19 15.13
C ALA A 182 -10.37 -22.71 14.70
N PRO A 183 -11.28 -22.44 15.65
CA PRO A 183 -12.71 -22.30 15.39
C PRO A 183 -13.08 -21.03 14.63
N ARG A 184 -14.23 -21.10 13.95
CA ARG A 184 -14.81 -20.06 13.10
C ARG A 184 -15.29 -18.87 13.92
N GLU A 185 -14.51 -17.79 13.96
CA GLU A 185 -15.00 -16.43 14.21
C GLU A 185 -14.41 -15.46 13.17
N ASN A 186 -15.15 -14.38 12.91
CA ASN A 186 -15.11 -13.50 11.74
C ASN A 186 -13.74 -13.30 11.08
N ARG A 187 -13.68 -13.72 9.81
CA ARG A 187 -12.53 -13.56 8.93
C ARG A 187 -12.43 -12.09 8.48
N LEU A 188 -11.73 -11.25 9.24
CA LEU A 188 -11.19 -9.99 8.73
C LEU A 188 -10.15 -10.35 7.65
N SER A 189 -10.57 -10.34 6.39
CA SER A 189 -9.70 -10.58 5.23
C SER A 189 -9.00 -9.29 4.80
N SER A 190 -8.44 -8.56 5.76
CA SER A 190 -7.63 -7.35 5.52
C SER A 190 -6.19 -7.62 5.94
N SER A 191 -5.25 -6.97 5.26
CA SER A 191 -3.82 -6.89 5.62
C SER A 191 -3.60 -6.59 7.11
N ALA A 192 -4.46 -5.77 7.71
CA ALA A 192 -4.52 -5.51 9.15
C ALA A 192 -4.58 -6.78 10.03
N GLY A 193 -5.23 -7.85 9.57
CA GLY A 193 -5.29 -9.12 10.30
C GLY A 193 -3.92 -9.79 10.40
N ILE A 194 -3.10 -9.71 9.35
CA ILE A 194 -1.75 -10.30 9.33
C ILE A 194 -0.81 -9.51 10.23
N ALA A 195 -0.88 -8.17 10.21
CA ALA A 195 -0.08 -7.32 11.08
C ALA A 195 -0.39 -7.58 12.57
N LEU A 196 -1.67 -7.65 12.95
CA LEU A 196 -2.10 -8.01 14.30
C LEU A 196 -1.64 -9.41 14.71
N THR A 197 -1.74 -10.38 13.79
CA THR A 197 -1.28 -11.76 14.05
C THR A 197 0.23 -11.81 14.30
N GLN A 198 1.04 -11.05 13.55
CA GLN A 198 2.49 -10.99 13.75
C GLN A 198 2.87 -10.30 15.08
N ILE A 199 2.11 -9.27 15.48
CA ILE A 199 2.26 -8.60 16.78
C ILE A 199 1.94 -9.58 17.94
N GLU A 200 0.84 -10.34 17.85
CA GLU A 200 0.44 -11.32 18.87
C GLU A 200 1.42 -12.51 18.97
N ILE A 201 1.87 -13.05 17.83
CA ILE A 201 2.88 -14.12 17.79
C ILE A 201 4.17 -13.69 18.51
N ARG A 202 4.56 -12.41 18.39
CA ARG A 202 5.75 -11.90 19.08
C ARG A 202 5.53 -11.60 20.56
N ARG A 203 4.40 -11.03 20.98
CA ARG A 203 4.09 -10.89 22.42
C ARG A 203 4.18 -12.24 23.14
N ALA A 204 3.69 -13.31 22.50
CA ALA A 204 3.81 -14.68 23.00
C ALA A 204 5.23 -15.26 22.99
N LYS A 205 6.16 -14.70 22.20
CA LYS A 205 7.57 -15.14 22.14
C LYS A 205 8.41 -14.39 23.17
N VAL A 206 8.28 -13.06 23.26
CA VAL A 206 8.93 -12.23 24.27
C VAL A 206 8.53 -12.64 25.68
N SER A 207 7.24 -12.94 25.91
CA SER A 207 6.79 -13.45 27.22
C SER A 207 7.36 -14.83 27.59
N ARG A 208 7.79 -15.64 26.60
CA ARG A 208 8.43 -16.94 26.84
C ARG A 208 9.92 -16.80 27.13
N ASP A 209 10.58 -15.81 26.55
CA ASP A 209 12.01 -15.54 26.77
C ASP A 209 12.25 -14.83 28.12
N ILE A 210 11.27 -14.08 28.65
CA ILE A 210 11.32 -13.48 30.00
C ILE A 210 11.02 -14.50 31.12
N ALA A 211 10.38 -15.63 30.78
CA ALA A 211 10.00 -16.68 31.73
C ALA A 211 11.05 -17.80 31.87
N ARG A 212 12.25 -17.64 31.31
CA ARG A 212 13.42 -18.54 31.42
C ARG A 212 14.57 -17.84 32.11
#